data_AF-A0A7X9RXA9-F1
#
_entry.id   AF-A0A7X9RXA9-F1
#
_cell.length_a   1.000
_cell.length_b   1.000
_cell.length_c   1.000
_cell.angle_alpha   90.00
_cell.angle_beta   90.00
_cell.angle_gamma   90.00
#
_symmetry.space_group_name_H-M   'P 1'
#
loop_
_entity.id
_entity.type
_entity.pdbx_description
1 polymer ?
#
loop_
_entity_poly.entity_id
_entity_poly.type
_entity_poly.pdbx_seq_one_letter_code
_entity_poly.pdbx_strand_id
1 'polypeptide(L)'
;MKPKIEISHILNRQQFWRTSTHFLSRQKFDLHAITLCRTAKLGRHIDYCEKCSEVRISYNSCRNRNCPKCQATYREKWIAKREEEVLDVPYFHTVFTVSHKLNDLFLHEPELMYNLLFKTVWETVRTFGSKSLEGEMGMIAVLHTWGQNLSLHPHLHCIIPGGALCNGKHWKGSDKTGKYLFPAKALAKMFRAKLVDQIRKNDTSKAYFDQSIAKSCFEKEWVVYAKRPFGGAKQVIEYLGRYTHKTAISNHRLLDYSQGKVTFSYKDYRTGANKKEMTLSDVDFIKRYSMHLLPKGFRRIRHFGFYNGAIKKVKIEKIRKSIGQKTPQKVEWDWIK
;
A
#
# COMPACT_ATOMS: atom_id res chain seq x y z
N MET A 1 13.91 11.73 16.26
CA MET A 1 13.02 12.61 17.06
C MET A 1 11.75 11.83 17.39
N LYS A 2 11.29 11.84 18.66
CA LYS A 2 10.04 11.17 19.07
C LYS A 2 8.85 12.07 18.68
N PRO A 3 7.73 11.53 18.14
CA PRO A 3 6.55 12.35 17.87
C PRO A 3 5.96 12.89 19.18
N LYS A 4 5.52 14.14 19.18
CA LYS A 4 4.83 14.77 20.33
C LYS A 4 3.49 14.10 20.62
N ILE A 5 2.78 13.73 19.56
CA ILE A 5 1.44 13.13 19.62
C ILE A 5 1.49 11.80 18.90
N GLU A 6 0.88 10.79 19.52
CA GLU A 6 0.69 9.48 18.92
C GLU A 6 -0.81 9.18 18.78
N ILE A 7 -1.16 8.34 17.80
CA ILE A 7 -2.54 7.87 17.63
C ILE A 7 -3.08 7.21 18.92
N SER A 8 -2.22 6.53 19.67
CA SER A 8 -2.58 5.93 20.97
C SER A 8 -3.04 6.97 21.99
N HIS A 9 -2.47 8.19 22.01
CA HIS A 9 -2.90 9.25 22.91
C HIS A 9 -4.36 9.66 22.63
N ILE A 10 -4.69 9.81 21.34
CA ILE A 10 -6.04 10.17 20.88
C ILE A 10 -7.03 9.05 21.22
N LEU A 11 -6.69 7.79 20.92
CA LEU A 11 -7.55 6.63 21.18
C LEU A 11 -7.75 6.32 22.68
N ASN A 12 -6.78 6.68 23.52
CA ASN A 12 -6.88 6.54 24.97
C ASN A 12 -7.75 7.63 25.59
N ARG A 13 -7.70 8.86 25.09
CA ARG A 13 -8.52 9.97 25.61
C ARG A 13 -9.96 9.90 25.10
N GLN A 14 -10.15 9.61 23.81
CA GLN A 14 -11.47 9.49 23.19
C GLN A 14 -11.81 8.02 22.94
N GLN A 15 -12.65 7.45 23.81
CA GLN A 15 -12.86 6.00 23.90
C GLN A 15 -14.19 5.49 23.32
N PHE A 16 -15.03 6.36 22.71
CA PHE A 16 -16.35 5.98 22.19
C PHE A 16 -16.33 4.78 21.23
N TRP A 17 -15.21 4.57 20.53
CA TRP A 17 -15.01 3.45 19.61
C TRP A 17 -15.11 2.07 20.28
N ARG A 18 -14.94 1.98 21.61
CA ARG A 18 -15.11 0.72 22.35
C ARG A 18 -16.56 0.25 22.33
N THR A 19 -17.51 1.16 22.57
CA THR A 19 -18.94 0.84 22.73
C THR A 19 -19.76 1.11 21.47
N SER A 20 -19.32 2.01 20.60
CA SER A 20 -20.05 2.38 19.37
C SER A 20 -20.30 1.20 18.43
N THR A 21 -21.49 1.16 17.83
CA THR A 21 -21.90 0.19 16.80
C THR A 21 -21.35 0.52 15.41
N HIS A 22 -20.77 1.72 15.21
CA HIS A 22 -20.18 2.13 13.93
C HIS A 22 -18.86 1.43 13.60
N PHE A 23 -18.26 0.70 14.54
CA PHE A 23 -17.00 -0.02 14.33
C PHE A 23 -17.23 -1.52 14.36
N LEU A 24 -16.70 -2.19 13.35
CA LEU A 24 -16.63 -3.65 13.32
C LEU A 24 -15.74 -4.16 14.47
N SER A 25 -16.03 -5.34 15.00
CA SER A 25 -15.24 -5.98 16.07
C SER A 25 -13.74 -6.04 15.73
N ARG A 26 -13.40 -6.24 14.45
CA ARG A 26 -12.02 -6.20 13.96
C ARG A 26 -11.38 -4.82 14.07
N GLN A 27 -12.10 -3.76 13.74
CA GLN A 27 -11.61 -2.38 13.90
C GLN A 27 -11.40 -2.07 15.37
N LYS A 28 -12.34 -2.45 16.26
CA LYS A 28 -12.18 -2.28 17.71
C LYS A 28 -10.93 -2.99 18.25
N PHE A 29 -10.70 -4.24 17.83
CA PHE A 29 -9.46 -4.95 18.17
C PHE A 29 -8.23 -4.16 17.69
N ASP A 30 -8.22 -3.68 16.44
CA ASP A 30 -7.09 -2.97 15.87
C ASP A 30 -6.77 -1.66 16.61
N LEU A 31 -7.80 -0.87 16.92
CA LEU A 31 -7.70 0.35 17.72
C LEU A 31 -7.18 0.03 19.14
N HIS A 32 -7.72 -1.01 19.78
CA HIS A 32 -7.26 -1.43 21.09
C HIS A 32 -5.79 -1.88 21.07
N ALA A 33 -5.38 -2.70 20.10
CA ALA A 33 -3.98 -3.09 19.95
C ALA A 33 -3.05 -1.88 19.79
N ILE A 34 -3.49 -0.81 19.11
CA ILE A 34 -2.72 0.44 18.99
C ILE A 34 -2.59 1.14 20.35
N THR A 35 -3.63 1.15 21.19
CA THR A 35 -3.56 1.77 22.54
C THR A 35 -2.55 1.11 23.47
N LEU A 36 -2.30 -0.20 23.31
CA LEU A 36 -1.36 -0.97 24.14
C LEU A 36 0.09 -0.92 23.62
N CYS A 37 0.31 -0.48 22.39
CA CYS A 37 1.58 -0.62 21.70
C CYS A 37 2.72 0.18 22.33
N ARG A 38 3.83 -0.51 22.65
CA ARG A 38 5.02 0.06 23.31
C ARG A 38 4.68 0.66 24.69
N THR A 39 3.86 -0.06 25.46
CA THR A 39 3.54 0.25 26.86
C THR A 39 3.87 -0.94 27.74
N ALA A 40 3.92 -0.73 29.06
CA ALA A 40 4.16 -1.80 30.04
C ALA A 40 3.13 -2.94 29.97
N LYS A 41 1.92 -2.67 29.44
CA LYS A 41 0.85 -3.69 29.29
C LYS A 41 1.22 -4.84 28.36
N LEU A 42 2.21 -4.66 27.47
CA LEU A 42 2.71 -5.72 26.58
C LEU A 42 4.04 -6.32 27.05
N GLY A 43 4.52 -5.94 28.24
CA GLY A 43 5.86 -6.31 28.73
C GLY A 43 6.98 -5.44 28.14
N ARG A 44 8.19 -5.69 28.63
CA ARG A 44 9.41 -4.92 28.30
C ARG A 44 10.64 -5.80 28.21
N HIS A 45 11.62 -5.32 27.47
CA HIS A 45 13.01 -5.75 27.50
C HIS A 45 13.83 -4.71 28.26
N ILE A 46 14.85 -5.16 28.98
CA ILE A 46 15.81 -4.31 29.69
C ILE A 46 17.18 -4.70 29.15
N ASP A 47 17.81 -3.77 28.43
CA ASP A 47 19.17 -3.93 27.92
C ASP A 47 20.10 -3.18 28.86
N TYR A 48 21.05 -3.87 29.46
CA TYR A 48 22.07 -3.28 30.34
C TYR A 48 23.42 -3.30 29.63
N CYS A 49 24.10 -2.15 29.57
CA CYS A 49 25.44 -2.06 29.04
C CYS A 49 26.46 -2.23 30.16
N GLU A 50 27.18 -3.35 30.17
CA GLU A 50 28.23 -3.63 31.18
C GLU A 50 29.40 -2.63 31.11
N LYS A 51 29.61 -1.94 29.98
CA LYS A 51 30.73 -0.99 29.82
C LYS A 51 30.44 0.40 30.37
N CYS A 52 29.22 0.89 30.24
CA CYS A 52 28.85 2.25 30.68
C CYS A 52 27.71 2.29 31.70
N SER A 53 27.25 1.13 32.18
CA SER A 53 26.13 0.96 33.10
C SER A 53 24.78 1.54 32.63
N GLU A 54 24.68 1.92 31.34
CA GLU A 54 23.44 2.43 30.75
C GLU A 54 22.37 1.33 30.74
N VAL A 55 21.18 1.66 31.24
CA VAL A 55 20.00 0.80 31.21
C VAL A 55 19.01 1.33 30.18
N ARG A 56 18.74 0.56 29.15
CA ARG A 56 17.71 0.89 28.14
C ARG A 56 16.49 0.01 28.33
N ILE A 57 15.32 0.63 28.48
CA ILE A 57 14.04 -0.06 28.59
C ILE A 57 13.28 0.03 27.27
N SER A 58 12.95 -1.12 26.69
CA SER A 58 12.24 -1.23 25.42
C SER A 58 10.92 -1.97 25.60
N TYR A 59 9.78 -1.28 25.46
CA TYR A 59 8.46 -1.92 25.54
C TYR A 59 8.10 -2.71 24.28
N ASN A 60 7.34 -3.78 24.44
CA ASN A 60 6.92 -4.64 23.33
C ASN A 60 5.92 -3.97 22.38
N SER A 61 6.02 -4.32 21.10
CA SER A 61 5.11 -3.83 20.07
C SER A 61 3.85 -4.67 20.01
N CYS A 62 2.71 -4.08 19.64
CA CYS A 62 1.46 -4.83 19.48
C CYS A 62 1.41 -5.70 18.21
N ARG A 63 2.44 -5.62 17.36
CA ARG A 63 2.58 -6.35 16.08
C ARG A 63 1.43 -6.13 15.09
N ASN A 64 0.54 -5.17 15.35
CA ASN A 64 -0.59 -4.88 14.48
C ASN A 64 -0.10 -4.18 13.21
N ARG A 65 -0.51 -4.69 12.04
CA ARG A 65 -0.15 -4.16 10.71
C ARG A 65 -0.68 -2.74 10.42
N ASN A 66 -1.68 -2.32 11.18
CA ASN A 66 -2.27 -0.99 11.10
C ASN A 66 -1.66 -0.03 12.13
N CYS A 67 -0.73 -0.48 12.99
CA CYS A 67 -0.08 0.38 13.97
C CYS A 67 1.09 1.17 13.36
N PRO A 68 1.14 2.51 13.51
CA PRO A 68 2.20 3.34 12.94
C PRO A 68 3.59 3.11 13.56
N LYS A 69 3.66 2.39 14.69
CA LYS A 69 4.91 2.13 15.45
C LYS A 69 5.53 0.76 15.17
N CYS A 70 4.80 -0.18 14.57
CA CYS A 70 5.22 -1.59 14.50
C CYS A 70 5.88 -1.99 13.18
N GLN A 71 5.66 -1.23 12.11
CA GLN A 71 5.86 -1.73 10.75
C GLN A 71 7.28 -1.51 10.20
N ALA A 72 8.15 -0.82 10.92
CA ALA A 72 9.50 -0.49 10.46
C ALA A 72 10.35 -1.75 10.19
N THR A 73 10.50 -2.64 11.16
CA THR A 73 11.32 -3.86 10.97
C THR A 73 10.75 -4.79 9.89
N TYR A 74 9.42 -4.92 9.81
CA TYR A 74 8.78 -5.70 8.74
C TYR A 74 9.02 -5.08 7.36
N ARG A 75 9.03 -3.75 7.26
CA ARG A 75 9.41 -3.03 6.04
C ARG A 75 10.83 -3.36 5.62
N GLU A 76 11.80 -3.24 6.52
CA GLU A 76 13.21 -3.52 6.19
C GLU A 76 13.42 -4.98 5.78
N LYS A 77 12.84 -5.95 6.52
CA LYS A 77 12.87 -7.37 6.12
C LYS A 77 12.22 -7.62 4.77
N TRP A 78 11.18 -6.86 4.42
CA TRP A 78 10.51 -6.98 3.14
C TRP A 78 11.37 -6.40 2.00
N ILE A 79 12.02 -5.24 2.24
CA ILE A 79 12.96 -4.57 1.33
C ILE A 79 14.12 -5.51 1.01
N ALA A 80 14.80 -6.05 2.02
CA ALA A 80 15.92 -6.97 1.86
C ALA A 80 15.56 -8.17 0.97
N LYS A 81 14.40 -8.79 1.20
CA LYS A 81 13.92 -9.88 0.35
C LYS A 81 13.58 -9.46 -1.08
N ARG A 82 13.26 -8.18 -1.33
CA ARG A 82 13.04 -7.68 -2.70
C ARG A 82 14.36 -7.35 -3.41
N GLU A 83 15.42 -6.99 -2.68
CA GLU A 83 16.77 -6.81 -3.23
C GLU A 83 17.29 -8.10 -3.84
N GLU A 84 17.03 -9.24 -3.20
CA GLU A 84 17.33 -10.57 -3.75
C GLU A 84 16.55 -10.91 -5.03
N GLU A 85 15.42 -10.25 -5.30
CA GLU A 85 14.48 -10.55 -6.37
C GLU A 85 14.54 -9.55 -7.54
N VAL A 86 15.45 -8.57 -7.45
CA VAL A 86 15.52 -7.48 -8.42
C VAL A 86 16.15 -7.94 -9.74
N LEU A 87 15.62 -7.39 -10.83
CA LEU A 87 16.06 -7.62 -12.19
C LEU A 87 16.76 -6.36 -12.70
N ASP A 88 17.83 -6.50 -13.49
CA ASP A 88 18.52 -5.36 -14.10
C ASP A 88 17.78 -4.89 -15.35
N VAL A 89 16.58 -4.37 -15.12
CA VAL A 89 15.67 -3.87 -16.16
C VAL A 89 15.04 -2.57 -15.68
N PRO A 90 14.56 -1.71 -16.59
CA PRO A 90 13.73 -0.58 -16.19
C PRO A 90 12.50 -1.10 -15.42
N TYR A 91 12.13 -0.40 -14.35
CA TYR A 91 10.84 -0.63 -13.70
C TYR A 91 9.90 0.52 -14.06
N PHE A 92 8.61 0.36 -13.79
CA PHE A 92 7.59 1.37 -14.00
C PHE A 92 6.69 1.44 -12.78
N HIS A 93 6.55 2.64 -12.22
CA HIS A 93 5.63 2.94 -11.15
C HIS A 93 4.31 3.41 -11.76
N THR A 94 3.29 2.58 -11.63
CA THR A 94 1.94 2.86 -12.12
C THR A 94 0.96 2.87 -10.95
N VAL A 95 0.19 3.96 -10.79
CA VAL A 95 -0.86 4.07 -9.77
C VAL A 95 -2.22 3.99 -10.44
N PHE A 96 -3.01 3.02 -10.03
CA PHE A 96 -4.42 2.89 -10.43
C PHE A 96 -5.30 3.42 -9.31
N THR A 97 -6.04 4.49 -9.60
CA THR A 97 -6.94 5.15 -8.65
C THR A 97 -8.39 4.95 -9.07
N VAL A 98 -9.25 4.59 -8.12
CA VAL A 98 -10.68 4.43 -8.36
C VAL A 98 -11.44 5.75 -8.22
N SER A 99 -12.60 5.85 -8.86
CA SER A 99 -13.49 7.00 -8.66
C SER A 99 -14.09 7.00 -7.25
N HIS A 100 -14.25 8.20 -6.67
CA HIS A 100 -14.96 8.40 -5.40
C HIS A 100 -16.43 7.98 -5.46
N LYS A 101 -17.00 7.84 -6.66
CA LYS A 101 -18.34 7.29 -6.89
C LYS A 101 -18.49 5.85 -6.37
N LEU A 102 -17.38 5.15 -6.14
CA LEU A 102 -17.37 3.78 -5.60
C LEU A 102 -17.10 3.74 -4.09
N ASN A 103 -16.92 4.88 -3.41
CA ASN A 103 -16.51 4.91 -2.01
C ASN A 103 -17.49 4.17 -1.09
N ASP A 104 -18.79 4.29 -1.31
CA ASP A 104 -19.80 3.62 -0.49
C ASP A 104 -19.67 2.10 -0.59
N LEU A 105 -19.44 1.58 -1.80
CA LEU A 105 -19.19 0.16 -2.01
C LEU A 105 -17.88 -0.31 -1.36
N PHE A 106 -16.82 0.52 -1.36
CA PHE A 106 -15.58 0.23 -0.63
C PHE A 106 -15.74 0.25 0.90
N LEU A 107 -16.73 0.97 1.43
CA LEU A 107 -17.02 1.00 2.86
C LEU A 107 -17.86 -0.20 3.30
N HIS A 108 -18.87 -0.58 2.50
CA HIS A 108 -19.78 -1.68 2.81
C HIS A 108 -19.18 -3.04 2.45
N GLU A 109 -18.50 -3.15 1.32
CA GLU A 109 -17.94 -4.40 0.77
C GLU A 109 -16.41 -4.31 0.58
N PRO A 110 -15.62 -3.93 1.61
CA PRO A 110 -14.19 -3.65 1.45
C PRO A 110 -13.40 -4.84 0.93
N GLU A 111 -13.65 -6.05 1.42
CA GLU A 111 -12.89 -7.24 1.01
C GLU A 111 -13.11 -7.56 -0.46
N LEU A 112 -14.37 -7.60 -0.90
CA LEU A 112 -14.74 -7.79 -2.30
C LEU A 112 -14.09 -6.71 -3.18
N MET A 113 -14.28 -5.45 -2.82
CA MET A 113 -13.84 -4.33 -3.64
C MET A 113 -12.32 -4.24 -3.77
N TYR A 114 -11.57 -4.46 -2.69
CA TYR A 114 -10.13 -4.52 -2.77
C TYR A 114 -9.65 -5.73 -3.57
N ASN A 115 -10.32 -6.89 -3.48
CA ASN A 115 -10.02 -8.06 -4.30
C ASN A 115 -10.25 -7.81 -5.80
N LEU A 116 -11.39 -7.21 -6.15
CA LEU A 116 -11.70 -6.80 -7.52
C LEU A 116 -10.67 -5.79 -8.03
N LEU A 117 -10.33 -4.77 -7.24
CA LEU A 117 -9.31 -3.79 -7.60
C LEU A 117 -7.96 -4.45 -7.97
N PHE A 118 -7.47 -5.37 -7.14
CA PHE A 118 -6.24 -6.13 -7.45
C PHE A 118 -6.37 -6.96 -8.72
N LYS A 119 -7.47 -7.70 -8.87
CA LYS A 119 -7.74 -8.55 -10.03
C LYS A 119 -7.78 -7.73 -11.31
N THR A 120 -8.58 -6.68 -11.35
CA THR A 120 -8.78 -5.83 -12.52
C THR A 120 -7.49 -5.13 -12.93
N VAL A 121 -6.72 -4.60 -11.97
CA VAL A 121 -5.43 -3.95 -12.27
C VAL A 121 -4.45 -4.94 -12.90
N TRP A 122 -4.35 -6.15 -12.34
CA TRP A 122 -3.49 -7.18 -12.92
C TRP A 122 -3.95 -7.59 -14.32
N GLU A 123 -5.24 -7.85 -14.52
CA GLU A 123 -5.79 -8.17 -15.84
C GLU A 123 -5.49 -7.07 -16.86
N THR A 124 -5.64 -5.80 -16.46
CA THR A 124 -5.33 -4.66 -17.33
C THR A 124 -3.86 -4.68 -17.74
N VAL A 125 -2.94 -4.77 -16.79
CA VAL A 125 -1.48 -4.81 -17.07
C VAL A 125 -1.14 -6.03 -17.93
N ARG A 126 -1.69 -7.20 -17.63
CA ARG A 126 -1.48 -8.43 -18.37
C ARG A 126 -1.97 -8.33 -19.81
N THR A 127 -3.15 -7.74 -20.05
CA THR A 127 -3.69 -7.56 -21.41
C THR A 127 -2.81 -6.64 -22.27
N PHE A 128 -2.27 -5.56 -21.70
CA PHE A 128 -1.35 -4.70 -22.42
C PHE A 128 -0.02 -5.42 -22.70
N GLY A 129 0.53 -6.12 -21.72
CA GLY A 129 1.74 -6.92 -21.87
C GLY A 129 1.61 -8.01 -22.93
N SER A 130 0.52 -8.77 -22.93
CA SER A 130 0.31 -9.83 -23.92
C SER A 130 0.19 -9.30 -25.34
N LYS A 131 -0.42 -8.12 -25.54
CA LYS A 131 -0.61 -7.52 -26.87
C LYS A 131 0.64 -6.85 -27.44
N SER A 132 1.48 -6.28 -26.58
CA SER A 132 2.63 -5.46 -27.01
C SER A 132 3.98 -6.13 -26.81
N LEU A 133 4.10 -7.03 -25.82
CA LEU A 133 5.32 -7.72 -25.48
C LEU A 133 5.21 -9.24 -25.65
N GLU A 134 4.02 -9.78 -25.96
CA GLU A 134 3.81 -11.20 -26.29
C GLU A 134 4.44 -12.17 -25.27
N GLY A 135 4.36 -11.81 -23.98
CA GLY A 135 5.05 -12.56 -22.93
C GLY A 135 4.37 -12.44 -21.58
N GLU A 136 4.92 -13.20 -20.62
CA GLU A 136 4.47 -13.18 -19.23
C GLU A 136 5.00 -11.93 -18.52
N MET A 137 4.09 -11.07 -18.05
CA MET A 137 4.42 -9.89 -17.26
C MET A 137 4.70 -10.24 -15.80
N GLY A 138 5.27 -9.29 -15.06
CA GLY A 138 5.39 -9.34 -13.61
C GLY A 138 4.89 -8.05 -12.99
N MET A 139 4.29 -8.12 -11.80
CA MET A 139 3.87 -6.93 -11.07
C MET A 139 3.91 -7.17 -9.56
N ILE A 140 4.39 -6.17 -8.82
CA ILE A 140 4.18 -6.07 -7.38
C ILE A 140 3.19 -4.93 -7.15
N ALA A 141 2.05 -5.19 -6.52
CA ALA A 141 1.04 -4.18 -6.23
C ALA A 141 0.80 -4.02 -4.73
N VAL A 142 0.64 -2.77 -4.29
CA VAL A 142 0.45 -2.37 -2.91
C VAL A 142 -0.82 -1.53 -2.78
N LEU A 143 -1.75 -1.99 -1.94
CA LEU A 143 -3.00 -1.29 -1.66
C LEU A 143 -2.81 -0.15 -0.66
N HIS A 144 -3.22 1.05 -1.06
CA HIS A 144 -3.41 2.22 -0.20
C HIS A 144 -4.89 2.61 -0.25
N THR A 145 -5.42 3.10 0.87
CA THR A 145 -6.86 3.42 0.98
C THR A 145 -7.13 4.85 1.41
N TRP A 146 -6.10 5.70 1.51
CA TRP A 146 -6.21 7.04 2.07
C TRP A 146 -5.63 8.12 1.16
N GLY A 147 -6.27 9.29 1.16
CA GLY A 147 -5.69 10.54 0.68
C GLY A 147 -4.78 11.17 1.74
N GLN A 148 -4.09 12.26 1.37
CA GLN A 148 -3.27 13.00 2.35
C GLN A 148 -4.10 13.51 3.53
N ASN A 149 -5.35 13.90 3.30
CA ASN A 149 -6.29 14.37 4.34
C ASN A 149 -7.09 13.25 5.05
N LEU A 150 -6.67 11.99 4.94
CA LEU A 150 -7.37 10.81 5.50
C LEU A 150 -8.78 10.57 4.91
N SER A 151 -9.09 11.13 3.73
CA SER A 151 -10.29 10.70 3.00
C SER A 151 -10.09 9.29 2.44
N LEU A 152 -11.19 8.54 2.26
CA LEU A 152 -11.16 7.27 1.57
C LEU A 152 -10.73 7.49 0.11
N HIS A 153 -9.61 6.88 -0.26
CA HIS A 153 -9.01 6.97 -1.58
C HIS A 153 -8.32 5.65 -1.94
N PRO A 154 -9.07 4.61 -2.33
CA PRO A 154 -8.48 3.32 -2.71
C PRO A 154 -7.66 3.44 -3.99
N HIS A 155 -6.40 3.01 -3.94
CA HIS A 155 -5.52 2.98 -5.09
C HIS A 155 -4.44 1.91 -4.93
N LEU A 156 -3.93 1.42 -6.06
CA LEU A 156 -2.81 0.48 -6.08
C LEU A 156 -1.56 1.16 -6.61
N HIS A 157 -0.51 1.16 -5.80
CA HIS A 157 0.85 1.40 -6.27
C HIS A 157 1.39 0.11 -6.88
N CYS A 158 1.65 0.12 -8.18
CA CYS A 158 2.16 -1.01 -8.92
C CYS A 158 3.59 -0.74 -9.37
N ILE A 159 4.47 -1.70 -9.17
CA ILE A 159 5.81 -1.74 -9.73
C ILE A 159 5.86 -2.86 -10.74
N ILE A 160 6.13 -2.50 -11.99
CA ILE A 160 6.04 -3.37 -13.16
C ILE A 160 7.40 -3.34 -13.86
N PRO A 161 8.10 -4.47 -14.00
CA PRO A 161 9.30 -4.56 -14.84
C PRO A 161 8.97 -4.19 -16.29
N GLY A 162 9.87 -3.47 -16.93
CA GLY A 162 9.79 -2.97 -18.29
C GLY A 162 10.07 -4.05 -19.32
N GLY A 163 9.25 -5.10 -19.33
CA GLY A 163 9.40 -6.22 -20.24
C GLY A 163 8.58 -7.43 -19.82
N ALA A 164 8.70 -8.49 -20.61
CA ALA A 164 7.98 -9.73 -20.42
C ALA A 164 8.88 -10.94 -20.66
N LEU A 165 8.56 -12.06 -20.01
CA LEU A 165 9.20 -13.34 -20.27
C LEU A 165 8.45 -14.07 -21.39
N CYS A 166 9.04 -14.08 -22.58
CA CYS A 166 8.52 -14.74 -23.79
C CYS A 166 8.93 -16.22 -23.82
N ASN A 167 7.98 -17.08 -24.23
CA ASN A 167 8.16 -18.53 -24.36
C ASN A 167 8.75 -19.21 -23.10
N GLY A 168 8.60 -18.57 -21.94
CA GLY A 168 9.14 -19.04 -20.67
C GLY A 168 10.66 -19.10 -20.58
N LYS A 169 11.40 -18.47 -21.50
CA LYS A 169 12.87 -18.51 -21.58
C LYS A 169 13.52 -17.16 -21.85
N HIS A 170 12.97 -16.39 -22.80
CA HIS A 170 13.63 -15.19 -23.32
C HIS A 170 12.98 -13.93 -22.76
N TRP A 171 13.79 -13.00 -22.27
CA TRP A 171 13.31 -11.69 -21.85
C TRP A 171 13.16 -10.76 -23.06
N LYS A 172 11.94 -10.26 -23.28
CA LYS A 172 11.68 -9.15 -24.22
C LYS A 172 11.49 -7.88 -23.40
N GLY A 173 12.53 -7.05 -23.37
CA GLY A 173 12.47 -5.72 -22.76
C GLY A 173 11.49 -4.82 -23.51
N SER A 174 10.93 -3.83 -22.83
CA SER A 174 10.26 -2.73 -23.53
C SER A 174 11.33 -1.91 -24.24
N ASP A 175 11.16 -1.73 -25.54
CA ASP A 175 11.88 -0.79 -26.40
C ASP A 175 11.85 0.67 -25.92
N LYS A 176 10.96 0.99 -24.97
CA LYS A 176 10.69 2.34 -24.51
C LYS A 176 11.75 2.85 -23.52
N THR A 177 12.60 3.75 -24.00
CA THR A 177 13.32 4.75 -23.20
C THR A 177 12.38 5.80 -22.57
N GLY A 178 11.08 5.73 -22.89
CA GLY A 178 10.05 6.72 -22.56
C GLY A 178 9.64 6.80 -21.08
N LYS A 179 8.80 7.79 -20.79
CA LYS A 179 8.35 8.13 -19.42
C LYS A 179 7.49 7.03 -18.76
N TYR A 180 6.87 6.13 -19.53
CA TYR A 180 5.94 5.10 -19.05
C TYR A 180 6.00 3.81 -19.90
N LEU A 181 5.56 2.67 -19.33
CA LEU A 181 5.51 1.37 -20.02
C LEU A 181 4.36 1.27 -21.04
N PHE A 182 3.16 1.62 -20.58
CA PHE A 182 1.94 1.65 -21.39
C PHE A 182 1.25 3.02 -21.29
N PRO A 183 0.56 3.49 -22.34
CA PRO A 183 -0.13 4.77 -22.31
C PRO A 183 -1.13 4.86 -21.16
N ALA A 184 -0.92 5.84 -20.27
CA ALA A 184 -1.72 6.01 -19.04
C ALA A 184 -3.23 6.16 -19.32
N LYS A 185 -3.61 6.94 -20.34
CA LYS A 185 -5.02 7.12 -20.74
C LYS A 185 -5.67 5.81 -21.20
N ALA A 186 -4.93 4.99 -21.95
CA ALA A 186 -5.42 3.70 -22.43
C ALA A 186 -5.57 2.69 -21.28
N LEU A 187 -4.60 2.65 -20.36
CA LEU A 187 -4.71 1.87 -19.11
C LEU A 187 -5.94 2.29 -18.31
N ALA A 188 -6.17 3.60 -18.13
CA ALA A 188 -7.30 4.11 -17.36
C ALA A 188 -8.65 3.73 -17.99
N LYS A 189 -8.78 3.85 -19.32
CA LYS A 189 -10.00 3.49 -20.05
C LYS A 189 -10.34 2.00 -19.88
N MET A 190 -9.34 1.13 -20.06
CA MET A 190 -9.53 -0.33 -19.92
C MET A 190 -9.80 -0.73 -18.46
N PHE A 191 -9.03 -0.20 -17.52
CA PHE A 191 -9.19 -0.45 -16.09
C PHE A 191 -10.59 -0.08 -15.61
N ARG A 192 -11.06 1.14 -15.94
CA ARG A 192 -12.40 1.61 -15.61
C ARG A 192 -13.48 0.66 -16.15
N ALA A 193 -13.40 0.33 -17.44
CA ALA A 193 -14.39 -0.53 -18.08
C ALA A 193 -14.43 -1.92 -17.44
N LYS A 194 -13.26 -2.55 -17.22
CA LYS A 194 -13.18 -3.87 -16.59
C LYS A 194 -13.65 -3.87 -15.13
N LEU A 195 -13.29 -2.85 -14.34
CA LEU A 195 -13.68 -2.82 -12.93
C LEU A 195 -15.19 -2.68 -12.79
N VAL A 196 -15.80 -1.75 -13.54
CA VAL A 196 -17.26 -1.56 -13.52
C VAL A 196 -17.99 -2.82 -13.99
N ASP A 197 -17.52 -3.48 -15.06
CA ASP A 197 -18.09 -4.75 -15.52
C ASP A 197 -18.01 -5.85 -14.45
N GLN A 198 -16.87 -5.97 -13.76
CA GLN A 198 -16.69 -6.97 -12.70
C GLN A 198 -17.56 -6.70 -11.47
N ILE A 199 -17.77 -5.43 -11.12
CA ILE A 199 -18.69 -5.05 -10.03
C ILE A 199 -20.14 -5.40 -10.42
N ARG A 200 -20.57 -5.07 -11.64
CA ARG A 200 -21.93 -5.40 -12.13
C ARG A 200 -22.27 -6.88 -12.08
N LYS A 201 -21.28 -7.74 -12.34
CA LYS A 201 -21.43 -9.19 -12.34
C LYS A 201 -21.43 -9.82 -10.95
N ASN A 202 -21.21 -9.03 -9.90
CA ASN A 202 -21.16 -9.53 -8.54
C ASN A 202 -22.48 -9.20 -7.82
N ASP A 203 -23.23 -10.23 -7.44
CA ASP A 203 -24.56 -10.07 -6.85
C ASP A 203 -24.55 -9.33 -5.51
N THR A 204 -23.51 -9.48 -4.69
CA THR A 204 -23.43 -8.79 -3.39
C THR A 204 -23.17 -7.29 -3.56
N SER A 205 -22.69 -6.85 -4.72
CA SER A 205 -22.52 -5.42 -5.00
C SER A 205 -23.83 -4.71 -5.32
N LYS A 206 -24.88 -5.43 -5.73
CA LYS A 206 -26.13 -4.85 -6.26
C LYS A 206 -26.83 -3.90 -5.27
N ALA A 207 -26.71 -4.15 -3.97
CA ALA A 207 -27.30 -3.29 -2.94
C ALA A 207 -26.71 -1.87 -2.91
N TYR A 208 -25.47 -1.70 -3.37
CA TYR A 208 -24.73 -0.42 -3.33
C TYR A 208 -24.20 -0.01 -4.71
N PHE A 209 -24.60 -0.72 -5.77
CA PHE A 209 -24.13 -0.50 -7.12
C PHE A 209 -25.24 -0.75 -8.14
N ASP A 210 -25.94 0.32 -8.49
CA ASP A 210 -26.99 0.32 -9.50
C ASP A 210 -26.47 0.84 -10.86
N GLN A 211 -27.39 0.91 -11.83
CA GLN A 211 -27.06 1.41 -13.17
C GLN A 211 -26.71 2.91 -13.18
N SER A 212 -27.25 3.70 -12.24
CA SER A 212 -26.95 5.13 -12.10
C SER A 212 -25.50 5.35 -11.65
N ILE A 213 -25.07 4.64 -10.60
CA ILE A 213 -23.69 4.65 -10.10
C ILE A 213 -22.74 4.17 -11.20
N ALA A 214 -23.12 3.10 -11.91
CA ALA A 214 -22.33 2.59 -13.01
C ALA A 214 -22.15 3.63 -14.13
N LYS A 215 -23.21 4.34 -14.53
CA LYS A 215 -23.13 5.44 -15.52
C LYS A 215 -22.26 6.58 -15.01
N SER A 216 -22.40 6.96 -13.73
CA SER A 216 -21.61 8.03 -13.12
C SER A 216 -20.10 7.77 -13.11
N CYS A 217 -19.69 6.49 -13.09
CA CYS A 217 -18.28 6.11 -13.20
C CYS A 217 -17.66 6.51 -14.55
N PHE A 218 -18.47 6.70 -15.61
CA PHE A 218 -18.01 7.08 -16.95
C PHE A 218 -18.13 8.57 -17.27
N GLU A 219 -18.79 9.37 -16.42
CA GLU A 219 -18.93 10.84 -16.60
C GLU A 219 -17.58 11.56 -16.57
N LYS A 220 -16.62 11.06 -15.80
CA LYS A 220 -15.27 11.62 -15.69
C LYS A 220 -14.22 10.61 -16.13
N GLU A 221 -13.13 11.13 -16.71
CA GLU A 221 -11.96 10.32 -16.98
C GLU A 221 -11.32 9.84 -15.68
N TRP A 222 -11.01 8.55 -15.62
CA TRP A 222 -10.22 8.01 -14.51
C TRP A 222 -8.75 8.30 -14.75
N VAL A 223 -7.99 8.43 -13.67
CA VAL A 223 -6.56 8.73 -13.75
C VAL A 223 -5.76 7.48 -13.40
N VAL A 224 -4.91 7.07 -14.33
CA VAL A 224 -3.78 6.20 -14.06
C VAL A 224 -2.53 7.05 -14.14
N TYR A 225 -1.77 7.10 -13.06
CA TYR A 225 -0.46 7.75 -13.07
C TYR A 225 0.57 6.72 -13.48
N ALA A 226 1.41 7.02 -14.47
CA ALA A 226 2.47 6.11 -14.90
C ALA A 226 3.77 6.89 -15.07
N LYS A 227 4.84 6.43 -14.41
CA LYS A 227 6.19 6.96 -14.62
C LYS A 227 7.27 5.88 -14.44
N ARG A 228 8.46 6.15 -14.94
CA ARG A 228 9.67 5.41 -14.56
C ARG A 228 10.05 5.74 -13.09
N PRO A 229 10.36 4.75 -12.23
CA PRO A 229 11.03 4.94 -10.95
C PRO A 229 12.49 5.31 -11.20
N PHE A 230 13.06 6.07 -10.28
CA PHE A 230 14.40 6.64 -10.40
C PHE A 230 15.50 5.56 -10.36
N GLY A 231 16.65 5.83 -10.99
CA GLY A 231 17.99 5.45 -10.54
C GLY A 231 18.46 3.99 -10.56
N GLY A 232 17.59 2.99 -10.76
CA GLY A 232 17.97 1.57 -10.82
C GLY A 232 17.31 0.68 -9.77
N ALA A 233 17.77 -0.57 -9.67
CA ALA A 233 17.22 -1.63 -8.82
C ALA A 233 17.04 -1.21 -7.34
N LYS A 234 18.05 -0.58 -6.74
CA LYS A 234 18.03 -0.15 -5.33
C LYS A 234 16.94 0.88 -5.06
N GLN A 235 16.82 1.88 -5.93
CA GLN A 235 15.85 2.96 -5.81
C GLN A 235 14.41 2.47 -6.01
N VAL A 236 14.19 1.42 -6.81
CA VAL A 236 12.90 0.74 -6.94
C VAL A 236 12.48 0.12 -5.61
N ILE A 237 13.43 -0.46 -4.88
CA ILE A 237 13.18 -1.18 -3.63
C ILE A 237 13.00 -0.19 -2.48
N GLU A 238 13.83 0.85 -2.39
CA GLU A 238 13.61 1.96 -1.46
C GLU A 238 12.26 2.64 -1.73
N TYR A 239 11.90 2.81 -3.00
CA TYR A 239 10.58 3.27 -3.39
C TYR A 239 9.50 2.33 -2.83
N LEU A 240 9.54 1.04 -3.14
CA LEU A 240 8.58 0.05 -2.64
C LEU A 240 8.48 0.03 -1.12
N GLY A 241 9.61 0.06 -0.42
CA GLY A 241 9.71 0.13 1.03
C GLY A 241 8.88 1.27 1.61
N ARG A 242 8.93 2.46 0.98
CA ARG A 242 8.16 3.63 1.41
C ARG A 242 6.65 3.46 1.27
N TYR A 243 6.11 2.49 0.53
CA TYR A 243 4.66 2.33 0.35
C TYR A 243 4.12 1.03 0.94
N THR A 244 4.93 -0.02 1.07
CA THR A 244 4.46 -1.37 1.46
C THR A 244 3.86 -1.46 2.85
N HIS A 245 4.46 -0.75 3.81
CA HIS A 245 4.19 -0.91 5.24
C HIS A 245 3.73 0.38 5.91
N LYS A 246 3.30 1.38 5.13
CA LYS A 246 2.70 2.61 5.64
C LYS A 246 1.32 2.36 6.24
N THR A 247 1.01 3.11 7.28
CA THR A 247 -0.34 3.31 7.82
C THR A 247 -0.95 4.57 7.22
N ALA A 248 -2.25 4.78 7.46
CA ALA A 248 -2.99 5.92 6.93
C ALA A 248 -2.35 7.29 7.25
N ILE A 249 -1.80 7.41 8.46
CA ILE A 249 -1.06 8.58 8.91
C ILE A 249 0.09 8.14 9.82
N SER A 250 1.20 8.88 9.77
CA SER A 250 2.31 8.71 10.72
C SER A 250 2.12 9.65 11.91
N ASN A 251 2.62 9.26 13.08
CA ASN A 251 2.58 10.10 14.28
C ASN A 251 3.26 11.46 14.07
N HIS A 252 4.29 11.52 13.22
CA HIS A 252 4.98 12.78 12.87
C HIS A 252 4.12 13.79 12.11
N ARG A 253 2.98 13.37 11.56
CA ARG A 253 2.05 14.29 10.90
C ARG A 253 1.06 14.92 11.88
N LEU A 254 0.89 14.35 13.08
CA LEU A 254 0.04 14.89 14.14
C LEU A 254 0.78 16.05 14.80
N LEU A 255 0.16 17.24 14.77
CA LEU A 255 0.77 18.50 15.20
C LEU A 255 0.23 18.94 16.56
N ASP A 256 -1.09 18.89 16.73
CA ASP A 256 -1.77 19.26 17.97
C ASP A 256 -2.93 18.29 18.31
N TYR A 257 -3.18 18.12 19.61
CA TYR A 257 -4.36 17.44 20.14
C TYR A 257 -4.80 18.13 21.42
N SER A 258 -5.62 19.17 21.26
CA SER A 258 -6.18 19.97 22.35
C SER A 258 -7.69 20.12 22.18
N GLN A 259 -8.42 20.34 23.28
CA GLN A 259 -9.87 20.65 23.27
C GLN A 259 -10.73 19.68 22.42
N GLY A 260 -10.42 18.38 22.42
CA GLY A 260 -11.15 17.37 21.65
C GLY A 260 -10.96 17.45 20.12
N LYS A 261 -9.92 18.15 19.65
CA LYS A 261 -9.62 18.34 18.22
C LYS A 261 -8.21 17.89 17.89
N VAL A 262 -8.05 17.18 16.77
CA VAL A 262 -6.76 16.70 16.27
C VAL A 262 -6.37 17.51 15.04
N THR A 263 -5.21 18.17 15.11
CA THR A 263 -4.61 18.91 13.98
C THR A 263 -3.46 18.12 13.39
N PHE A 264 -3.47 17.95 12.07
CA PHE A 264 -2.40 17.24 11.36
C PHE A 264 -2.02 17.91 10.03
N SER A 265 -0.75 17.80 9.68
CA SER A 265 -0.24 18.31 8.41
C SER A 265 -0.53 17.37 7.25
N TYR A 266 -0.84 17.91 6.07
CA TYR A 266 -1.02 17.18 4.82
C TYR A 266 -0.40 17.93 3.65
N LYS A 267 -0.07 17.22 2.57
CA LYS A 267 0.39 17.85 1.32
C LYS A 267 -0.79 18.08 0.39
N ASP A 268 -0.98 19.31 -0.04
CA ASP A 268 -1.99 19.66 -1.04
C ASP A 268 -1.37 19.65 -2.45
N TYR A 269 -1.57 18.53 -3.15
CA TYR A 269 -1.05 18.36 -4.51
C TYR A 269 -1.70 19.28 -5.53
N ARG A 270 -2.88 19.87 -5.24
CA ARG A 270 -3.50 20.86 -6.15
C ARG A 270 -2.76 22.19 -6.14
N THR A 271 -2.06 22.49 -5.05
CA THR A 271 -1.26 23.71 -4.87
C THR A 271 0.23 23.38 -4.81
N GLY A 272 0.73 22.54 -5.73
CA GLY A 272 2.17 22.25 -5.82
C GLY A 272 2.74 21.39 -4.68
N ALA A 273 1.91 20.63 -3.96
CA ALA A 273 2.29 19.84 -2.78
C ALA A 273 2.69 20.67 -1.55
N ASN A 274 2.22 21.92 -1.45
CA ASN A 274 2.36 22.76 -0.27
C ASN A 274 1.86 22.03 0.99
N LYS A 275 2.59 22.18 2.08
CA LYS A 275 2.20 21.62 3.38
C LYS A 275 1.12 22.51 3.99
N LYS A 276 -0.04 21.93 4.25
CA LYS A 276 -1.19 22.57 4.89
C LYS A 276 -1.58 21.80 6.16
N GLU A 277 -2.42 22.40 6.98
CA GLU A 277 -2.93 21.79 8.20
C GLU A 277 -4.43 21.56 8.10
N MET A 278 -4.91 20.50 8.74
CA MET A 278 -6.33 20.18 8.86
C MET A 278 -6.61 19.81 10.31
N THR A 279 -7.71 20.33 10.82
CA THR A 279 -8.20 20.03 12.17
C THR A 279 -9.54 19.30 12.05
N LEU A 280 -9.69 18.23 12.81
CA LEU A 280 -10.93 17.45 12.95
C LEU A 280 -11.29 17.31 14.42
N SER A 281 -12.56 17.05 14.75
CA SER A 281 -12.89 16.49 16.06
C SER A 281 -12.15 15.16 16.26
N ASP A 282 -11.83 14.78 17.49
CA ASP A 282 -11.19 13.48 17.75
C ASP A 282 -12.09 12.31 17.36
N VAL A 283 -13.41 12.47 17.49
CA VAL A 283 -14.42 11.53 16.98
C VAL A 283 -14.29 11.33 15.47
N ASP A 284 -14.27 12.41 14.67
CA ASP A 284 -14.16 12.32 13.22
C ASP A 284 -12.79 11.82 12.78
N PHE A 285 -11.73 12.21 13.48
CA PHE A 285 -10.40 11.67 13.25
C PHE A 285 -10.37 10.15 13.44
N ILE A 286 -10.93 9.64 14.53
CA ILE A 286 -10.97 8.19 14.81
C ILE A 286 -11.83 7.46 13.78
N LYS A 287 -13.00 8.00 13.41
CA LYS A 287 -13.85 7.45 12.34
C LYS A 287 -13.07 7.36 11.02
N ARG A 288 -12.44 8.47 10.58
CA ARG A 288 -11.66 8.50 9.33
C ARG A 288 -10.47 7.54 9.37
N TYR A 289 -9.70 7.54 10.46
CA TYR A 289 -8.58 6.63 10.64
C TYR A 289 -9.02 5.15 10.51
N SER A 290 -10.18 4.82 11.07
CA SER A 290 -10.71 3.46 11.12
C SER A 290 -11.14 2.92 9.75
N MET A 291 -11.50 3.79 8.80
CA MET A 291 -11.81 3.41 7.40
C MET A 291 -10.62 2.74 6.70
N HIS A 292 -9.40 2.96 7.21
CA HIS A 292 -8.16 2.46 6.60
C HIS A 292 -7.62 1.19 7.29
N LEU A 293 -8.34 0.67 8.30
CA LEU A 293 -8.02 -0.59 8.94
C LEU A 293 -8.50 -1.73 8.04
N LEU A 294 -7.54 -2.48 7.48
CA LEU A 294 -7.86 -3.53 6.51
C LEU A 294 -8.57 -4.74 7.15
N PRO A 295 -9.51 -5.41 6.44
CA PRO A 295 -10.19 -6.62 6.91
C PRO A 295 -9.24 -7.74 7.35
N LYS A 296 -9.62 -8.55 8.34
CA LYS A 296 -8.75 -9.62 8.91
C LYS A 296 -8.15 -10.49 7.80
N GLY A 297 -6.84 -10.77 7.86
CA GLY A 297 -6.18 -11.62 6.86
C GLY A 297 -5.93 -10.99 5.49
N PHE A 298 -6.54 -9.83 5.18
CA PHE A 298 -6.42 -9.21 3.87
C PHE A 298 -4.96 -8.89 3.49
N ARG A 299 -4.54 -9.36 2.30
CA ARG A 299 -3.17 -9.18 1.78
C ARG A 299 -3.02 -7.82 1.09
N ARG A 300 -2.39 -6.87 1.79
CA ARG A 300 -2.10 -5.50 1.28
C ARG A 300 -1.12 -5.46 0.11
N ILE A 301 -0.18 -6.40 0.06
CA ILE A 301 0.86 -6.50 -0.99
C ILE A 301 0.65 -7.80 -1.74
N ARG A 302 0.56 -7.74 -3.07
CA ARG A 302 0.36 -8.91 -3.93
C ARG A 302 1.39 -8.93 -5.04
N HIS A 303 1.77 -10.14 -5.41
CA HIS A 303 2.74 -10.42 -6.46
C HIS A 303 2.04 -11.17 -7.58
N PHE A 304 2.27 -10.76 -8.83
CA PHE A 304 1.57 -11.27 -10.00
C PHE A 304 2.52 -11.68 -11.12
N GLY A 305 2.01 -12.57 -11.98
CA GLY A 305 2.76 -13.13 -13.11
C GLY A 305 4.03 -13.83 -12.64
N PHE A 306 5.18 -13.50 -13.24
CA PHE A 306 6.44 -14.14 -12.86
C PHE A 306 6.91 -13.81 -11.43
N TYR A 307 6.30 -12.85 -10.74
CA TYR A 307 6.55 -12.61 -9.31
C TYR A 307 5.71 -13.50 -8.38
N ASN A 308 4.82 -14.35 -8.90
CA ASN A 308 4.03 -15.27 -8.08
C ASN A 308 4.94 -16.15 -7.21
N GLY A 309 4.65 -16.21 -5.91
CA GLY A 309 5.46 -16.90 -4.91
C GLY A 309 5.81 -18.35 -5.23
N ALA A 310 4.92 -19.09 -5.91
CA ALA A 310 5.13 -20.49 -6.26
C ALA A 310 6.20 -20.69 -7.35
N ILE A 311 6.33 -19.75 -8.28
CA ILE A 311 7.16 -19.90 -9.49
C ILE A 311 8.27 -18.85 -9.60
N LYS A 312 8.25 -17.82 -8.74
CA LYS A 312 9.12 -16.64 -8.89
C LYS A 312 10.60 -16.96 -8.90
N LYS A 313 11.07 -17.91 -8.08
CA LYS A 313 12.50 -18.27 -8.03
C LYS A 313 12.96 -18.76 -9.40
N VAL A 314 12.21 -19.69 -9.99
CA VAL A 314 12.50 -20.25 -11.31
C VAL A 314 12.41 -19.17 -12.40
N LYS A 315 11.35 -18.36 -12.37
CA LYS A 315 11.10 -17.36 -13.42
C LYS A 315 12.12 -16.22 -13.39
N ILE A 316 12.44 -15.70 -12.21
CA ILE A 316 13.46 -14.65 -12.03
C ILE A 316 14.83 -15.14 -12.51
N GLU A 317 15.23 -16.36 -12.16
CA GLU A 317 16.52 -16.91 -12.62
C GLU A 317 16.57 -17.10 -14.15
N LYS A 318 15.46 -17.52 -14.77
CA LYS A 318 15.39 -17.57 -16.25
C LYS A 318 15.53 -16.19 -16.88
N ILE A 319 14.88 -15.17 -16.31
CA ILE A 319 15.01 -13.79 -16.79
C ILE A 319 16.46 -13.31 -16.63
N ARG A 320 17.08 -13.53 -15.46
CA ARG A 320 18.48 -13.19 -15.19
C ARG A 320 19.44 -13.78 -16.21
N LYS A 321 19.32 -15.09 -16.48
CA LYS A 321 20.11 -15.76 -17.52
C LYS A 321 19.90 -15.11 -18.88
N SER A 322 18.66 -14.79 -19.24
CA SER A 322 18.35 -14.16 -20.53
C SER A 322 18.91 -12.74 -20.67
N ILE A 323 19.08 -11.99 -19.58
CA ILE A 323 19.62 -10.61 -19.61
C ILE A 323 21.09 -10.53 -19.18
N GLY A 324 21.75 -11.67 -18.95
CA GLY A 324 23.15 -11.72 -18.50
C GLY A 324 23.38 -11.18 -17.07
N GLN A 325 22.33 -11.07 -16.26
CA GLN A 325 22.44 -10.56 -14.90
C GLN A 325 22.91 -11.66 -13.93
N LYS A 326 23.93 -11.37 -13.13
CA LYS A 326 24.34 -12.23 -12.01
C LYS A 326 23.31 -12.18 -10.88
N THR A 327 23.12 -13.28 -10.17
CA THR A 327 22.28 -13.32 -8.97
C THR A 327 22.81 -12.30 -7.95
N PRO A 328 21.98 -11.38 -7.42
CA PRO A 328 22.40 -10.44 -6.39
C PRO A 328 22.92 -11.17 -5.15
N GLN A 329 23.97 -10.63 -4.52
CA GLN A 329 24.43 -11.15 -3.24
C GLN A 329 23.35 -10.97 -2.18
N LYS A 330 23.14 -12.02 -1.39
CA LYS A 330 22.25 -11.97 -0.23
C LYS A 330 22.91 -11.13 0.84
N VAL A 331 22.29 -10.02 1.22
CA VAL A 331 22.74 -9.22 2.36
C VAL A 331 22.30 -9.95 3.62
N GLU A 332 23.26 -10.46 4.40
CA GLU A 332 22.99 -10.89 5.77
C GLU A 332 22.85 -9.66 6.65
N TRP A 333 21.65 -9.48 7.18
CA TRP A 333 21.36 -8.38 8.10
C TRP A 333 21.56 -8.86 9.52
N ASP A 334 22.51 -8.24 10.22
CA ASP A 334 22.64 -8.34 11.67
C ASP A 334 21.65 -7.37 12.33
N TRP A 335 20.51 -7.90 12.77
CA TRP A 335 19.41 -7.11 13.32
C TRP A 335 19.58 -6.78 14.81
N ILE A 336 20.72 -7.15 15.41
CA ILE A 336 20.97 -7.05 16.86
C ILE A 336 21.92 -5.89 17.20
N LYS A 337 22.56 -5.23 16.22
CA LYS A 337 23.47 -4.11 16.48
C LYS A 337 22.78 -2.76 16.69
#